data_AF-A0A9D4GKP6-F1
#
_entry.id   AF-A0A9D4GKP6-F1
#
_cell.length_a   1.000
_cell.length_b   1.000
_cell.length_c   1.000
_cell.angle_alpha   90.00
_cell.angle_beta   90.00
_cell.angle_gamma   90.00
#
_symmetry.space_group_name_H-M   'P 1'
#
loop_
_entity.id
_entity.type
_entity.pdbx_description
1 polymer ?
#
loop_
_entity_poly.entity_id
_entity_poly.type
_entity_poly.pdbx_seq_one_letter_code
_entity_poly.pdbx_strand_id
1 'polypeptide(L)'
;MSEKEKDPTKGLKRGQPPGKMPAKGEDRPKRTNSEVSNDSLNDGSIKQQLESMEQALKFLTNEMKSILKREEIESLITNTLSSILSESEKRNEGRLAQLKNDLAKEMEETLQQTVRKQVDEKVKDLTEYIKGLEFENETLKETISSIKTYHKQSIENITTQVNENAQKCHDAIKRSNYNEQYSRKNNVKIMDIKEDDKESIPNLTSKVIGLLQDKGVELQNEQIMAIHIIPSKKGQIRPVLLKLKSNNDKTIIMRKRKEMKAAGHRLVDDVTALNSALMNRLSLHPAIETTWFFNGSVFAQTKNQERIKFDIHDNINSVISDYRANRSK
;
A
#
# COMPACT_ATOMS: atom_id res chain seq x y z
N MET A 1 -21.35 2.42 -0.62
CA MET A 1 -22.79 2.11 -0.70
C MET A 1 -23.54 2.98 0.30
N SER A 2 -24.16 4.05 -0.21
CA SER A 2 -25.48 4.55 0.18
C SER A 2 -25.57 6.00 -0.32
N GLU A 3 -26.11 6.09 -1.53
CA GLU A 3 -26.77 7.29 -2.03
C GLU A 3 -27.84 7.73 -1.03
N LYS A 4 -27.99 9.03 -0.83
CA LYS A 4 -29.33 9.62 -0.68
C LYS A 4 -29.37 11.02 -1.25
N GLU A 5 -30.35 11.15 -2.12
CA GLU A 5 -30.73 12.21 -3.04
C GLU A 5 -31.73 13.18 -2.38
N LYS A 6 -31.89 14.37 -3.00
CA LYS A 6 -33.03 15.32 -3.03
C LYS A 6 -32.99 16.63 -2.21
N ASP A 7 -32.66 17.74 -2.92
CA ASP A 7 -33.52 18.85 -3.45
C ASP A 7 -34.63 19.48 -2.53
N PRO A 8 -35.27 20.66 -2.82
CA PRO A 8 -34.96 21.88 -3.61
C PRO A 8 -35.26 23.21 -2.85
N THR A 9 -34.92 24.40 -3.42
CA THR A 9 -35.77 25.65 -3.45
C THR A 9 -35.00 26.83 -4.09
N LYS A 10 -35.36 27.25 -5.31
CA LYS A 10 -36.22 28.41 -5.69
C LYS A 10 -35.76 29.81 -5.24
N GLY A 11 -35.43 30.65 -6.22
CA GLY A 11 -35.32 32.11 -6.07
C GLY A 11 -35.25 32.85 -7.41
N LEU A 12 -36.41 33.14 -8.00
CA LEU A 12 -36.61 33.98 -9.20
C LEU A 12 -36.10 35.42 -8.99
N LYS A 13 -35.50 36.04 -10.03
CA LYS A 13 -35.90 37.39 -10.48
C LYS A 13 -35.87 37.53 -12.01
N ARG A 14 -36.99 38.04 -12.52
CA ARG A 14 -37.34 38.37 -13.91
C ARG A 14 -36.77 39.74 -14.31
N GLY A 15 -36.56 39.94 -15.60
CA GLY A 15 -36.41 41.28 -16.21
C GLY A 15 -35.91 41.23 -17.66
N GLN A 16 -36.83 41.33 -18.61
CA GLN A 16 -36.70 41.39 -20.08
C GLN A 16 -37.31 42.76 -20.53
N PRO A 17 -37.40 43.18 -21.82
CA PRO A 17 -36.46 43.23 -22.96
C PRO A 17 -36.46 44.67 -23.63
N PRO A 18 -36.68 44.90 -24.96
CA PRO A 18 -35.67 45.12 -26.02
C PRO A 18 -35.80 46.46 -26.84
N GLY A 19 -34.78 46.76 -27.66
CA GLY A 19 -34.93 47.38 -29.00
C GLY A 19 -34.78 48.90 -29.18
N LYS A 20 -33.99 49.32 -30.20
CA LYS A 20 -34.31 50.30 -31.29
C LYS A 20 -33.04 50.83 -32.02
N MET A 21 -33.08 50.83 -33.36
CA MET A 21 -32.26 51.65 -34.30
C MET A 21 -32.85 53.09 -34.43
N PRO A 22 -32.52 53.93 -35.46
CA PRO A 22 -31.29 54.67 -35.84
C PRO A 22 -31.49 56.22 -35.96
N ALA A 23 -30.44 57.04 -36.11
CA ALA A 23 -30.46 58.43 -36.66
C ALA A 23 -29.01 58.90 -36.96
N LYS A 24 -28.60 59.25 -38.19
CA LYS A 24 -28.69 60.54 -38.95
C LYS A 24 -28.04 61.78 -38.28
N GLY A 25 -27.15 62.43 -39.04
CA GLY A 25 -26.50 63.73 -38.82
C GLY A 25 -25.12 63.72 -39.47
N GLU A 26 -24.95 64.00 -40.78
CA GLU A 26 -24.87 65.34 -41.41
C GLU A 26 -24.07 66.37 -40.60
N ASP A 27 -22.82 66.63 -41.00
CA ASP A 27 -22.31 68.00 -41.07
C ASP A 27 -21.12 68.13 -42.04
N ARG A 28 -21.20 69.13 -42.93
CA ARG A 28 -20.17 69.53 -43.90
C ARG A 28 -19.49 70.81 -43.40
N PRO A 29 -18.21 71.05 -43.70
CA PRO A 29 -17.68 72.41 -43.79
C PRO A 29 -17.57 72.85 -45.26
N LYS A 30 -18.30 73.92 -45.61
CA LYS A 30 -18.08 74.72 -46.82
C LYS A 30 -16.84 75.61 -46.62
N ARG A 31 -15.92 75.62 -47.58
CA ARG A 31 -14.95 76.70 -47.82
C ARG A 31 -15.47 77.52 -48.99
N THR A 32 -15.63 78.84 -48.80
CA THR A 32 -15.88 79.80 -49.88
C THR A 32 -14.79 80.87 -49.83
N ASN A 33 -14.35 81.23 -51.03
CA ASN A 33 -13.20 82.05 -51.35
C ASN A 33 -13.29 83.49 -50.82
N SER A 34 -12.10 83.99 -50.52
CA SER A 34 -11.74 85.38 -50.27
C SER A 34 -11.46 86.14 -51.57
N GLU A 35 -11.44 87.48 -51.41
CA GLU A 35 -10.87 88.53 -52.29
C GLU A 35 -11.87 89.23 -53.23
N VAL A 36 -12.32 90.47 -52.95
CA VAL A 36 -11.67 91.79 -52.70
C VAL A 36 -11.50 92.59 -54.00
N SER A 37 -12.24 93.72 -54.06
CA SER A 37 -11.94 95.07 -54.64
C SER A 37 -11.42 95.20 -56.08
N ASN A 38 -11.67 96.26 -56.85
CA ASN A 38 -12.11 97.64 -56.61
C ASN A 38 -12.45 98.26 -57.98
N ASP A 39 -13.20 99.38 -57.97
CA ASP A 39 -13.07 100.59 -58.83
C ASP A 39 -13.04 100.44 -60.37
N SER A 40 -13.47 101.38 -61.22
CA SER A 40 -14.23 102.63 -61.20
C SER A 40 -14.16 103.12 -62.68
N LEU A 41 -15.04 104.05 -63.09
CA LEU A 41 -14.78 105.02 -64.18
C LEU A 41 -14.70 104.44 -65.63
N ASN A 42 -15.02 105.13 -66.72
CA ASN A 42 -15.60 106.43 -67.01
C ASN A 42 -15.97 106.39 -68.51
N ASP A 43 -17.02 107.11 -68.87
CA ASP A 43 -17.60 107.23 -70.20
C ASP A 43 -16.80 108.20 -71.09
N GLY A 44 -16.74 107.93 -72.40
CA GLY A 44 -16.25 108.87 -73.41
C GLY A 44 -14.98 108.49 -74.18
N SER A 45 -15.11 108.31 -75.50
CA SER A 45 -14.05 108.23 -76.54
C SER A 45 -13.56 106.83 -76.98
N ILE A 46 -14.46 105.85 -76.99
CA ILE A 46 -14.28 104.45 -77.43
C ILE A 46 -14.00 104.25 -78.94
N LYS A 47 -14.13 105.28 -79.80
CA LYS A 47 -14.18 105.06 -81.25
C LYS A 47 -12.84 105.14 -82.02
N GLN A 48 -11.73 105.55 -81.38
CA GLN A 48 -10.41 105.64 -82.04
C GLN A 48 -9.36 104.63 -81.52
N GLN A 49 -9.59 103.95 -80.38
CA GLN A 49 -8.73 102.86 -79.88
C GLN A 49 -9.12 101.47 -80.44
N LEU A 50 -10.37 101.29 -80.89
CA LEU A 50 -10.86 100.02 -81.44
C LEU A 50 -10.15 99.60 -82.74
N GLU A 51 -9.79 100.53 -83.63
CA GLU A 51 -9.11 100.20 -84.89
C GLU A 51 -7.62 99.83 -84.71
N SER A 52 -6.96 100.36 -83.67
CA SER A 52 -5.59 99.99 -83.28
C SER A 52 -5.54 98.63 -82.56
N MET A 53 -6.52 98.38 -81.67
CA MET A 53 -6.68 97.08 -81.02
C MET A 53 -7.01 95.96 -82.00
N GLU A 54 -7.77 96.22 -83.07
CA GLU A 54 -8.09 95.18 -84.06
C GLU A 54 -6.85 94.68 -84.83
N GLN A 55 -5.89 95.56 -85.11
CA GLN A 55 -4.61 95.19 -85.73
C GLN A 55 -3.67 94.47 -84.76
N ALA A 56 -3.60 94.93 -83.49
CA ALA A 56 -2.83 94.23 -82.45
C ALA A 56 -3.43 92.84 -82.13
N LEU A 57 -4.75 92.71 -82.14
CA LEU A 57 -5.44 91.44 -81.95
C LEU A 57 -5.18 90.49 -83.12
N LYS A 58 -5.15 90.96 -84.38
CA LYS A 58 -4.76 90.10 -85.52
C LYS A 58 -3.30 89.64 -85.45
N PHE A 59 -2.38 90.47 -84.96
CA PHE A 59 -0.98 90.07 -84.77
C PHE A 59 -0.84 89.04 -83.63
N LEU A 60 -1.42 89.32 -82.46
CA LEU A 60 -1.45 88.39 -81.32
C LEU A 60 -2.15 87.07 -81.65
N THR A 61 -3.22 87.09 -82.45
CA THR A 61 -3.92 85.85 -82.85
C THR A 61 -3.07 84.98 -83.78
N ASN A 62 -2.25 85.59 -84.65
CA ASN A 62 -1.33 84.86 -85.52
C ASN A 62 -0.09 84.36 -84.76
N GLU A 63 0.40 85.11 -83.77
CA GLU A 63 1.52 84.70 -82.94
C GLU A 63 1.12 83.58 -81.96
N MET A 64 -0.07 83.66 -81.35
CA MET A 64 -0.65 82.58 -80.52
C MET A 64 -0.91 81.29 -81.30
N LYS A 65 -1.18 81.35 -82.61
CA LYS A 65 -1.28 80.14 -83.46
C LYS A 65 0.08 79.49 -83.75
N SER A 66 1.17 80.25 -83.71
CA SER A 66 2.52 79.74 -84.00
C SER A 66 3.28 79.25 -82.76
N ILE A 67 2.98 79.81 -81.59
CA ILE A 67 3.64 79.51 -80.31
C ILE A 67 2.97 78.33 -79.58
N LEU A 68 1.78 77.89 -80.03
CA LEU A 68 1.09 76.75 -79.46
C LEU A 68 0.71 75.76 -80.56
N LYS A 69 1.70 75.04 -81.09
CA LYS A 69 1.38 73.75 -81.71
C LYS A 69 0.76 72.90 -80.61
N ARG A 70 -0.52 72.60 -80.77
CA ARG A 70 -1.32 71.75 -79.88
C ARG A 70 -0.57 70.48 -79.44
N GLU A 71 0.29 69.96 -80.32
CA GLU A 71 1.18 68.81 -80.09
C GLU A 71 2.20 69.01 -78.95
N GLU A 72 2.76 70.22 -78.77
CA GLU A 72 3.74 70.49 -77.70
C GLU A 72 3.06 70.64 -76.33
N ILE A 73 1.87 71.26 -76.29
CA ILE A 73 1.04 71.28 -75.07
C ILE A 73 0.60 69.85 -74.72
N GLU A 74 0.13 69.07 -75.70
CA GLU A 74 -0.24 67.68 -75.48
C GLU A 74 0.94 66.85 -74.98
N SER A 75 2.15 67.04 -75.53
CA SER A 75 3.37 66.42 -75.02
C SER A 75 3.69 66.83 -73.57
N LEU A 76 3.61 68.12 -73.25
CA LEU A 76 3.95 68.63 -71.92
C LEU A 76 2.93 68.17 -70.87
N ILE A 77 1.63 68.18 -71.22
CA ILE A 77 0.54 67.63 -70.41
C ILE A 77 0.73 66.12 -70.22
N THR A 78 1.05 65.38 -71.28
CA THR A 78 1.26 63.93 -71.20
C THR A 78 2.47 63.59 -70.34
N ASN A 79 3.55 64.36 -70.44
CA ASN A 79 4.76 64.19 -69.63
C ASN A 79 4.55 64.59 -68.17
N THR A 80 3.80 65.66 -67.89
CA THR A 80 3.47 66.04 -66.51
C THR A 80 2.47 65.06 -65.89
N LEU A 81 1.46 64.62 -66.64
CA LEU A 81 0.51 63.61 -66.16
C LEU A 81 1.19 62.26 -65.93
N SER A 82 2.09 61.81 -66.82
CA SER A 82 2.83 60.56 -66.63
C SER A 82 3.81 60.64 -65.45
N SER A 83 4.47 61.79 -65.25
CA SER A 83 5.30 62.04 -64.08
C SER A 83 4.49 62.04 -62.78
N ILE A 84 3.36 62.75 -62.75
CA ILE A 84 2.45 62.79 -61.59
C ILE A 84 1.88 61.40 -61.28
N LEU A 85 1.48 60.65 -62.31
CA LEU A 85 0.99 59.27 -62.15
C LEU A 85 2.09 58.38 -61.58
N SER A 86 3.29 58.39 -62.16
CA SER A 86 4.42 57.59 -61.69
C SER A 86 4.84 57.93 -60.25
N GLU A 87 4.87 59.22 -59.89
CA GLU A 87 5.11 59.64 -58.50
C GLU A 87 3.99 59.20 -57.56
N SER A 88 2.73 59.29 -58.00
CA SER A 88 1.58 58.86 -57.20
C SER A 88 1.57 57.35 -56.98
N GLU A 89 1.92 56.56 -58.01
CA GLU A 89 2.04 55.10 -57.95
C GLU A 89 3.16 54.71 -57.00
N LYS A 90 4.36 55.31 -57.15
CA LYS A 90 5.49 55.07 -56.25
C LYS A 90 5.16 55.44 -54.80
N ARG A 91 4.44 56.54 -54.59
CA ARG A 91 3.97 56.95 -53.26
C ARG A 91 2.96 55.97 -52.70
N ASN A 92 2.03 55.47 -53.52
CA ASN A 92 1.04 54.48 -53.13
C ASN A 92 1.68 53.13 -52.81
N GLU A 93 2.65 52.68 -53.60
CA GLU A 93 3.44 51.48 -53.33
C GLU A 93 4.19 51.59 -52.00
N GLY A 94 4.85 52.73 -51.75
CA GLY A 94 5.52 53.00 -50.48
C GLY A 94 4.56 52.96 -49.28
N ARG A 95 3.40 53.60 -49.40
CA ARG A 95 2.34 53.57 -48.37
C ARG A 95 1.78 52.16 -48.16
N LEU A 96 1.59 51.41 -49.24
CA LEU A 96 1.08 50.03 -49.18
C LEU A 96 2.09 49.10 -48.50
N ALA A 97 3.39 49.25 -48.80
CA ALA A 97 4.45 48.50 -48.15
C ALA A 97 4.53 48.84 -46.66
N GLN A 98 4.44 50.12 -46.30
CA GLN A 98 4.39 50.56 -44.90
C GLN A 98 3.18 49.97 -44.17
N LEU A 99 1.98 50.09 -44.73
CA LEU A 99 0.76 49.53 -44.14
C LEU A 99 0.82 48.01 -43.96
N LYS A 100 1.40 47.28 -44.93
CA LYS A 100 1.62 45.83 -44.82
C LYS A 100 2.56 45.48 -43.66
N ASN A 101 3.65 46.24 -43.52
CA ASN A 101 4.60 46.04 -42.44
C ASN A 101 3.99 46.37 -41.08
N ASP A 102 3.27 47.49 -40.97
CA ASP A 102 2.60 47.90 -39.74
C ASP A 102 1.54 46.88 -39.32
N LEU A 103 0.71 46.41 -40.28
CA LEU A 103 -0.29 45.38 -40.04
C LEU A 103 0.34 44.03 -39.63
N ALA A 104 1.42 43.62 -40.30
CA ALA A 104 2.13 42.40 -39.96
C ALA A 104 2.71 42.46 -38.55
N LYS A 105 3.28 43.61 -38.17
CA LYS A 105 3.81 43.85 -36.84
C LYS A 105 2.72 43.86 -35.76
N GLU A 106 1.62 44.57 -35.99
CA GLU A 106 0.48 44.60 -35.04
C GLU A 106 -0.15 43.20 -34.87
N MET A 107 -0.27 42.44 -35.96
CA MET A 107 -0.77 41.08 -35.93
C MET A 107 0.18 40.15 -35.17
N GLU A 108 1.49 40.28 -35.39
CA GLU A 108 2.51 39.52 -34.65
C GLU A 108 2.47 39.85 -33.15
N GLU A 109 2.42 41.13 -32.79
CA GLU A 109 2.34 41.57 -31.39
C GLU A 109 1.06 41.05 -30.70
N THR A 110 -0.10 41.14 -31.37
CA THR A 110 -1.38 40.64 -30.86
C THR A 110 -1.37 39.12 -30.69
N LEU A 111 -0.80 38.40 -31.67
CA LEU A 111 -0.68 36.94 -31.61
C LEU A 111 0.26 36.53 -30.47
N GLN A 112 1.42 37.17 -30.35
CA GLN A 112 2.36 36.91 -29.26
C GLN A 112 1.72 37.18 -27.91
N GLN A 113 0.98 38.28 -27.74
CA GLN A 113 0.28 38.58 -26.49
C GLN A 113 -0.79 37.55 -26.16
N THR A 114 -1.57 37.11 -27.15
CA THR A 114 -2.63 36.11 -26.96
C THR A 114 -2.05 34.75 -26.57
N VAL A 115 -1.01 34.30 -27.27
CA VAL A 115 -0.32 33.04 -26.98
C VAL A 115 0.32 33.09 -25.58
N ARG A 116 1.01 34.19 -25.24
CA ARG A 116 1.59 34.37 -23.89
C ARG A 116 0.53 34.26 -22.81
N LYS A 117 -0.60 34.96 -22.98
CA LYS A 117 -1.71 34.90 -22.02
C LYS A 117 -2.25 33.48 -21.84
N GLN A 118 -2.48 32.75 -22.94
CA GLN A 118 -2.96 31.36 -22.87
C GLN A 118 -1.94 30.43 -22.21
N VAL A 119 -0.65 30.61 -22.50
CA VAL A 119 0.43 29.84 -21.86
C VAL A 119 0.49 30.15 -20.37
N ASP A 120 0.42 31.41 -19.96
CA ASP A 120 0.46 31.81 -18.55
C ASP A 120 -0.73 31.26 -17.77
N GLU A 121 -1.94 31.30 -18.35
CA GLU A 121 -3.13 30.67 -17.77
C GLU A 121 -2.94 29.16 -17.59
N LYS A 122 -2.41 28.46 -18.62
CA LYS A 122 -2.14 27.02 -18.51
C LYS A 122 -1.04 26.67 -17.53
N VAL A 123 0.02 27.47 -17.47
CA VAL A 123 1.11 27.30 -16.49
C VAL A 123 0.56 27.48 -15.08
N LYS A 124 -0.32 28.45 -14.86
CA LYS A 124 -0.98 28.67 -13.58
C LYS A 124 -1.85 27.47 -13.18
N ASP A 125 -2.73 27.01 -14.07
CA ASP A 125 -3.61 25.85 -13.82
C ASP A 125 -2.78 24.60 -13.47
N LEU A 126 -1.73 24.31 -14.24
CA LEU A 126 -0.85 23.17 -13.98
C LEU A 126 -0.08 23.31 -12.67
N THR A 127 0.33 24.54 -12.31
CA THR A 127 1.01 24.79 -11.02
C THR A 127 0.10 24.55 -9.84
N GLU A 128 -1.17 24.96 -9.92
CA GLU A 128 -2.16 24.70 -8.87
C GLU A 128 -2.46 23.20 -8.75
N TYR A 129 -2.57 22.50 -9.88
CA TYR A 129 -2.75 21.04 -9.90
C TYR A 129 -1.57 20.29 -9.27
N ILE A 130 -0.33 20.67 -9.62
CA ILE A 130 0.90 20.09 -9.02
C ILE A 130 0.89 20.28 -7.50
N LYS A 131 0.58 21.48 -7.01
CA LYS A 131 0.49 21.74 -5.56
C LYS A 131 -0.57 20.88 -4.87
N GLY A 132 -1.71 20.66 -5.52
CA GLY A 132 -2.75 19.76 -5.03
C GLY A 132 -2.26 18.32 -4.90
N LEU A 133 -1.56 17.82 -5.92
CA LEU A 133 -0.96 16.48 -5.90
C LEU A 133 0.15 16.35 -4.85
N GLU A 134 0.99 17.37 -4.66
CA GLU A 134 2.03 17.38 -3.63
C GLU A 134 1.41 17.28 -2.23
N PHE A 135 0.34 18.04 -1.96
CA PHE A 135 -0.38 17.98 -0.69
C PHE A 135 -1.02 16.61 -0.43
N GLU A 136 -1.65 16.01 -1.44
CA GLU A 136 -2.21 14.66 -1.33
C GLU A 136 -1.10 13.62 -1.06
N ASN A 137 0.04 13.75 -1.73
CA ASN A 137 1.18 12.85 -1.54
C ASN A 137 1.71 12.91 -0.10
N GLU A 138 1.84 14.11 0.48
CA GLU A 138 2.26 14.27 1.87
C GLU A 138 1.23 13.66 2.84
N THR A 139 -0.06 13.88 2.59
CA THR A 139 -1.14 13.24 3.37
C THR A 139 -1.08 11.70 3.29
N LEU A 140 -0.83 11.16 2.10
CA LEU A 140 -0.67 9.71 1.89
C LEU A 140 0.57 9.17 2.60
N LYS A 141 1.70 9.88 2.59
CA LYS A 141 2.90 9.48 3.33
C LYS A 141 2.66 9.43 4.85
N GLU A 142 1.95 10.41 5.39
CA GLU A 142 1.61 10.47 6.81
C GLU A 142 0.69 9.31 7.22
N THR A 143 -0.37 9.05 6.44
CA THR A 143 -1.29 7.93 6.69
C THR A 143 -0.58 6.57 6.59
N ILE A 144 0.28 6.36 5.58
CA ILE A 144 1.10 5.14 5.46
C ILE A 144 2.02 4.97 6.66
N SER A 145 2.66 6.05 7.12
CA SER A 145 3.57 6.01 8.28
C SER A 145 2.82 5.65 9.58
N SER A 146 1.61 6.17 9.73
CA SER A 146 0.73 5.87 10.87
C SER A 146 0.28 4.41 10.85
N ILE A 147 -0.19 3.90 9.71
CA ILE A 147 -0.58 2.50 9.53
C ILE A 147 0.59 1.56 9.80
N LYS A 148 1.78 1.88 9.28
CA LYS A 148 3.00 1.07 9.49
C LYS A 148 3.35 0.97 10.97
N THR A 149 3.26 2.07 11.70
CA THR A 149 3.52 2.11 13.14
C THR A 149 2.50 1.28 13.91
N TYR A 150 1.21 1.42 13.58
CA TYR A 150 0.13 0.64 14.19
C TYR A 150 0.29 -0.87 13.94
N HIS A 151 0.58 -1.28 12.70
CA HIS A 151 0.80 -2.69 12.37
C HIS A 151 2.03 -3.26 13.09
N LYS A 152 3.12 -2.49 13.20
CA LYS A 152 4.30 -2.92 13.96
C LYS A 152 3.95 -3.21 15.41
N GLN A 153 3.25 -2.30 16.08
CA GLN A 153 2.82 -2.49 17.47
C GLN A 153 1.85 -3.67 17.61
N SER A 154 0.92 -3.84 16.67
CA SER A 154 -0.01 -4.97 16.66
C SER A 154 0.71 -6.31 16.54
N ILE A 155 1.71 -6.42 15.64
CA ILE A 155 2.52 -7.63 15.47
C ILE A 155 3.33 -7.95 16.73
N GLU A 156 3.94 -6.94 17.36
CA GLU A 156 4.69 -7.12 18.62
C GLU A 156 3.77 -7.63 19.75
N ASN A 157 2.57 -7.06 19.85
CA ASN A 157 1.57 -7.49 20.83
C ASN A 157 1.09 -8.93 20.59
N ILE A 158 0.77 -9.28 19.34
CA ILE A 158 0.34 -10.64 18.99
C ILE A 158 1.46 -11.65 19.25
N THR A 159 2.70 -11.31 18.88
CA THR A 159 3.87 -12.17 19.13
C THR A 159 4.05 -12.43 20.62
N THR A 160 3.92 -11.40 21.44
CA THR A 160 3.98 -11.53 22.91
C THR A 160 2.88 -12.45 23.44
N GLN A 161 1.63 -12.25 23.01
CA GLN A 161 0.50 -13.09 23.41
C GLN A 161 0.66 -14.56 22.99
N VAL A 162 1.17 -14.80 21.78
CA VAL A 162 1.44 -16.15 21.28
C VAL A 162 2.49 -16.86 22.15
N ASN A 163 3.57 -16.16 22.50
CA ASN A 163 4.62 -16.71 23.36
C ASN A 163 4.10 -17.01 24.78
N GLU A 164 3.33 -16.10 25.36
CA GLU A 164 2.71 -16.31 26.67
C GLU A 164 1.74 -17.51 26.66
N ASN A 165 0.91 -17.62 25.63
CA ASN A 165 -0.03 -18.72 25.50
C ASN A 165 0.68 -20.04 25.26
N ALA A 166 1.77 -20.07 24.48
CA ALA A 166 2.59 -21.25 24.32
C ALA A 166 3.17 -21.71 25.66
N GLN A 167 3.69 -20.79 26.48
CA GLN A 167 4.19 -21.09 27.82
C GLN A 167 3.09 -21.63 28.73
N LYS A 168 1.92 -20.98 28.77
CA LYS A 168 0.76 -21.46 29.55
C LYS A 168 0.31 -22.85 29.11
N CYS A 169 0.29 -23.13 27.81
CA CYS A 169 -0.01 -24.46 27.29
C CYS A 169 1.01 -25.50 27.75
N HIS A 170 2.31 -25.20 27.66
CA HIS A 170 3.36 -26.09 28.16
C HIS A 170 3.21 -26.37 29.65
N ASP A 171 2.94 -25.35 30.46
CA ASP A 171 2.75 -25.51 31.91
C ASP A 171 1.49 -26.31 32.24
N ALA A 172 0.40 -26.09 31.49
CA ALA A 172 -0.83 -26.86 31.64
C ALA A 172 -0.61 -28.35 31.30
N ILE A 173 0.11 -28.66 30.21
CA ILE A 173 0.45 -30.04 29.83
C ILE A 173 1.37 -30.66 30.87
N LYS A 174 2.39 -29.95 31.36
CA LYS A 174 3.29 -30.41 32.44
C LYS A 174 2.50 -30.78 33.69
N ARG A 175 1.60 -29.91 34.16
CA ARG A 175 0.75 -30.14 35.34
C ARG A 175 -0.23 -31.29 35.12
N SER A 176 -0.86 -31.36 33.96
CA SER A 176 -1.78 -32.44 33.60
C SER A 176 -1.07 -33.80 33.62
N ASN A 177 0.09 -33.91 32.97
CA ASN A 177 0.91 -35.11 32.97
C ASN A 177 1.41 -35.48 34.36
N TYR A 178 1.80 -34.50 35.18
CA TYR A 178 2.19 -34.73 36.57
C TYR A 178 1.04 -35.31 37.39
N ASN A 179 -0.17 -34.74 37.29
CA ASN A 179 -1.35 -35.21 38.01
C ASN A 179 -1.77 -36.62 37.56
N GLU A 180 -1.75 -36.88 36.26
CA GLU A 180 -2.00 -38.21 35.71
C GLU A 180 -0.96 -39.20 36.25
N GLN A 181 0.33 -38.86 36.21
CA GLN A 181 1.38 -39.73 36.72
C GLN A 181 1.29 -39.95 38.23
N TYR A 182 0.88 -38.93 38.98
CA TYR A 182 0.67 -39.01 40.42
C TYR A 182 -0.44 -40.02 40.75
N SER A 183 -1.53 -40.03 39.99
CA SER A 183 -2.61 -41.00 40.14
C SER A 183 -2.18 -42.46 39.86
N ARG A 184 -1.11 -42.63 39.07
CA ARG A 184 -0.50 -43.92 38.69
C ARG A 184 0.69 -44.32 39.55
N LYS A 185 1.05 -43.52 40.57
CA LYS A 185 2.27 -43.74 41.36
C LYS A 185 2.38 -45.15 41.95
N ASN A 186 1.28 -45.68 42.47
CA ASN A 186 1.22 -47.01 43.10
C ASN A 186 0.80 -48.13 42.12
N ASN A 187 0.76 -47.84 40.82
CA ASN A 187 0.43 -48.84 39.81
C ASN A 187 1.68 -49.61 39.37
N VAL A 188 1.50 -50.90 39.13
CA VAL A 188 2.47 -51.82 38.54
C VAL A 188 1.80 -52.55 37.38
N LYS A 189 2.48 -52.63 36.23
CA LYS A 189 2.06 -53.48 35.11
C LYS A 189 2.81 -54.80 35.19
N ILE A 190 2.07 -55.90 35.19
CA ILE A 190 2.62 -57.24 35.09
C ILE A 190 2.31 -57.75 33.68
N MET A 191 3.36 -57.94 32.90
CA MET A 191 3.28 -58.45 31.53
C MET A 191 3.36 -59.97 31.55
N ASP A 192 2.86 -60.58 30.47
CA ASP A 192 3.11 -61.99 30.15
C ASP A 192 2.48 -62.96 31.17
N ILE A 193 1.34 -62.59 31.77
CA ILE A 193 0.47 -63.50 32.55
C ILE A 193 -0.57 -64.09 31.58
N LYS A 194 -0.59 -65.41 31.44
CA LYS A 194 -1.60 -66.10 30.61
C LYS A 194 -2.99 -65.86 31.18
N GLU A 195 -3.91 -65.47 30.33
CA GLU A 195 -5.31 -65.24 30.70
C GLU A 195 -6.14 -66.49 30.50
N ASP A 196 -7.17 -66.64 31.30
CA ASP A 196 -8.18 -67.70 31.14
C ASP A 196 -9.44 -67.12 30.48
N ASP A 197 -10.13 -67.88 29.62
CA ASP A 197 -11.29 -67.39 28.83
C ASP A 197 -12.44 -66.80 29.68
N LYS A 198 -12.49 -67.18 30.97
CA LYS A 198 -13.47 -66.72 31.97
C LYS A 198 -12.79 -66.25 33.26
N GLU A 199 -11.66 -65.56 33.14
CA GLU A 199 -10.91 -65.07 34.30
C GLU A 199 -11.73 -64.04 35.09
N SER A 200 -12.08 -64.39 36.34
CA SER A 200 -12.74 -63.50 37.29
C SER A 200 -11.70 -62.66 38.03
N ILE A 201 -12.11 -61.48 38.54
CA ILE A 201 -11.21 -60.61 39.32
C ILE A 201 -10.60 -61.36 40.53
N PRO A 202 -11.36 -62.12 41.35
CA PRO A 202 -10.78 -62.88 42.46
C PRO A 202 -9.73 -63.91 42.01
N ASN A 203 -9.99 -64.63 40.90
CA ASN A 203 -9.04 -65.61 40.38
C ASN A 203 -7.75 -64.92 39.90
N LEU A 204 -7.88 -63.80 39.19
CA LEU A 204 -6.75 -62.99 38.76
C LEU A 204 -5.93 -62.47 39.96
N THR A 205 -6.60 -62.02 41.02
CA THR A 205 -5.96 -61.58 42.27
C THR A 205 -5.16 -62.72 42.90
N SER A 206 -5.77 -63.89 43.12
CA SER A 206 -5.10 -65.06 43.69
C SER A 206 -3.91 -65.52 42.85
N LYS A 207 -4.04 -65.49 41.52
CA LYS A 207 -2.99 -65.83 40.57
C LYS A 207 -1.81 -64.87 40.65
N VAL A 208 -2.06 -63.55 40.71
CA VAL A 208 -1.01 -62.54 40.88
C VAL A 208 -0.34 -62.64 42.25
N ILE A 209 -1.10 -62.85 43.32
CA ILE A 209 -0.56 -63.04 44.68
C ILE A 209 0.35 -64.28 44.71
N GLY A 210 -0.13 -65.44 44.23
CA GLY A 210 0.67 -66.67 44.20
C GLY A 210 1.97 -66.52 43.42
N LEU A 211 1.89 -65.90 42.23
CA LEU A 211 3.06 -65.64 41.39
C LEU A 211 4.08 -64.70 42.06
N LEU A 212 3.63 -63.71 42.84
CA LEU A 212 4.52 -62.83 43.61
C LEU A 212 5.09 -63.54 44.85
N GLN A 213 4.29 -64.38 45.52
CA GLN A 213 4.68 -65.17 46.69
C GLN A 213 5.75 -66.20 46.33
N ASP A 214 5.66 -66.84 45.16
CA ASP A 214 6.69 -67.73 44.62
C ASP A 214 8.06 -67.05 44.43
N LYS A 215 8.10 -65.71 44.41
CA LYS A 215 9.32 -64.89 44.36
C LYS A 215 9.68 -64.22 45.68
N GLY A 216 9.04 -64.65 46.76
CA GLY A 216 9.27 -64.17 48.12
C GLY A 216 8.69 -62.78 48.37
N VAL A 217 7.56 -62.43 47.74
CA VAL A 217 6.80 -61.22 48.04
C VAL A 217 5.48 -61.63 48.70
N GLU A 218 5.37 -61.36 49.99
CA GLU A 218 4.13 -61.54 50.73
C GLU A 218 3.21 -60.35 50.46
N LEU A 219 2.12 -60.59 49.74
CA LEU A 219 1.11 -59.57 49.42
C LEU A 219 -0.26 -60.08 49.82
N GLN A 220 -0.92 -59.34 50.70
CA GLN A 220 -2.28 -59.62 51.16
C GLN A 220 -3.30 -58.93 50.25
N ASN A 221 -4.52 -59.48 50.20
CA ASN A 221 -5.58 -58.94 49.36
C ASN A 221 -5.94 -57.48 49.73
N GLU A 222 -5.85 -57.12 51.01
CA GLU A 222 -6.16 -55.78 51.53
C GLU A 222 -5.16 -54.70 51.08
N GLN A 223 -3.98 -55.11 50.60
CA GLN A 223 -2.97 -54.20 50.04
C GLN A 223 -3.26 -53.87 48.57
N ILE A 224 -4.14 -54.62 47.91
CA ILE A 224 -4.55 -54.43 46.52
C ILE A 224 -5.81 -53.57 46.49
N MET A 225 -5.71 -52.37 45.91
CA MET A 225 -6.87 -51.48 45.75
C MET A 225 -7.72 -51.85 44.54
N ALA A 226 -7.07 -52.21 43.43
CA ALA A 226 -7.73 -52.59 42.20
C ALA A 226 -6.79 -53.44 41.34
N ILE A 227 -7.37 -54.37 40.60
CA ILE A 227 -6.68 -55.18 39.62
C ILE A 227 -7.58 -55.37 38.40
N HIS A 228 -7.01 -55.17 37.21
CA HIS A 228 -7.73 -55.40 35.96
C HIS A 228 -6.76 -55.64 34.80
N ILE A 229 -7.28 -56.21 33.72
CA ILE A 229 -6.54 -56.46 32.49
C ILE A 229 -6.67 -55.24 31.57
N ILE A 230 -5.55 -54.72 31.06
CA ILE A 230 -5.54 -53.60 30.09
C ILE A 230 -5.68 -54.16 28.67
N PRO A 231 -6.55 -53.60 27.81
CA PRO A 231 -6.63 -54.00 26.41
C PRO A 231 -5.26 -53.99 25.68
N SER A 232 -5.00 -55.02 24.88
CA SER A 232 -3.81 -55.14 24.03
C SER A 232 -4.20 -55.46 22.59
N LYS A 233 -3.21 -55.50 21.69
CA LYS A 233 -3.43 -55.90 20.29
C LYS A 233 -3.90 -57.35 20.22
N LYS A 234 -4.73 -57.68 19.22
CA LYS A 234 -5.23 -59.04 19.00
C LYS A 234 -4.07 -60.03 18.89
N GLY A 235 -4.15 -61.13 19.64
CA GLY A 235 -3.11 -62.17 19.68
C GLY A 235 -1.94 -61.88 20.61
N GLN A 236 -1.90 -60.74 21.30
CA GLN A 236 -0.94 -60.47 22.36
C GLN A 236 -1.56 -60.70 23.73
N ILE A 237 -0.77 -61.28 24.65
CA ILE A 237 -1.14 -61.40 26.06
C ILE A 237 -1.36 -59.99 26.61
N ARG A 238 -2.52 -59.76 27.23
CA ARG A 238 -2.86 -58.47 27.79
C ARG A 238 -2.17 -58.29 29.15
N PRO A 239 -1.62 -57.09 29.43
CA PRO A 239 -0.97 -56.86 30.70
C PRO A 239 -2.00 -56.65 31.82
N VAL A 240 -1.62 -57.08 33.02
CA VAL A 240 -2.40 -56.88 34.25
C VAL A 240 -1.94 -55.60 34.92
N LEU A 241 -2.87 -54.69 35.19
CA LEU A 241 -2.63 -53.49 35.98
C LEU A 241 -2.99 -53.74 37.43
N LEU A 242 -1.99 -53.68 38.29
CA LEU A 242 -2.12 -53.84 39.74
C LEU A 242 -1.97 -52.48 40.42
N LYS A 243 -3.01 -51.99 41.09
CA LYS A 243 -2.98 -50.77 41.90
C LYS A 243 -2.88 -51.13 43.37
N LEU A 244 -1.81 -50.66 44.00
CA LEU A 244 -1.49 -50.95 45.40
C LEU A 244 -1.89 -49.80 46.31
N LYS A 245 -2.19 -50.12 47.56
CA LYS A 245 -2.55 -49.14 48.59
C LYS A 245 -1.36 -48.25 48.96
N SER A 246 -0.16 -48.82 49.04
CA SER A 246 1.04 -48.08 49.43
C SER A 246 2.14 -48.13 48.36
N ASN A 247 2.97 -47.08 48.33
CA ASN A 247 4.17 -47.05 47.50
C ASN A 247 5.28 -48.01 48.02
N ASN A 248 5.20 -48.41 49.30
CA ASN A 248 6.14 -49.36 49.88
C ASN A 248 5.92 -50.76 49.30
N ASP A 249 4.67 -51.21 49.23
CA ASP A 249 4.30 -52.50 48.61
C ASP A 249 4.75 -52.54 47.15
N LYS A 250 4.53 -51.44 46.42
CA LYS A 250 5.05 -51.28 45.05
C LYS A 250 6.55 -51.45 45.02
N THR A 251 7.29 -50.78 45.90
CA THR A 251 8.75 -50.83 45.94
C THR A 251 9.25 -52.26 46.21
N ILE A 252 8.61 -52.99 47.12
CA ILE A 252 8.93 -54.40 47.42
C ILE A 252 8.73 -55.27 46.16
N ILE A 253 7.60 -55.13 45.49
CA ILE A 253 7.31 -55.85 44.23
C ILE A 253 8.33 -55.50 43.14
N MET A 254 8.60 -54.20 42.93
CA MET A 254 9.50 -53.75 41.87
C MET A 254 10.97 -54.15 42.10
N ARG A 255 11.39 -54.45 43.35
CA ARG A 255 12.71 -55.01 43.64
C ARG A 255 12.88 -56.41 43.06
N LYS A 256 11.80 -57.18 42.92
CA LYS A 256 11.79 -58.53 42.33
C LYS A 256 11.73 -58.55 40.80
N ARG A 257 11.89 -57.40 40.14
CA ARG A 257 11.79 -57.27 38.67
C ARG A 257 12.74 -58.21 37.92
N LYS A 258 13.94 -58.46 38.44
CA LYS A 258 14.93 -59.33 37.78
C LYS A 258 14.53 -60.81 37.88
N GLU A 259 14.14 -61.25 39.07
CA GLU A 259 13.69 -62.62 39.36
C GLU A 259 12.39 -62.94 38.60
N MET A 260 11.48 -61.98 38.54
CA MET A 260 10.26 -62.08 37.73
C MET A 260 10.57 -62.26 36.25
N LYS A 261 11.51 -61.48 35.71
CA LYS A 261 11.94 -61.59 34.30
C LYS A 261 12.55 -62.95 34.01
N ALA A 262 13.35 -63.50 34.93
CA ALA A 262 13.92 -64.84 34.81
C ALA A 262 12.84 -65.94 34.80
N ALA A 263 11.71 -65.70 35.47
CA ALA A 263 10.55 -66.60 35.48
C ALA A 263 9.60 -66.41 34.27
N GLY A 264 9.94 -65.53 33.31
CA GLY A 264 9.13 -65.29 32.11
C GLY A 264 8.09 -64.18 32.23
N HIS A 265 8.06 -63.43 33.33
CA HIS A 265 7.12 -62.32 33.55
C HIS A 265 7.83 -60.98 33.68
N ARG A 266 7.32 -59.90 33.09
CA ARG A 266 7.96 -58.58 33.21
C ARG A 266 7.17 -57.65 34.11
N LEU A 267 7.84 -57.07 35.11
CA LEU A 267 7.31 -55.97 35.91
C LEU A 267 7.73 -54.63 35.32
N VAL A 268 6.75 -53.77 35.04
CA VAL A 268 6.96 -52.45 34.43
C VAL A 268 6.22 -51.40 35.24
N ASP A 269 6.81 -50.22 35.39
CA ASP A 269 6.11 -49.07 35.94
C ASP A 269 4.97 -48.61 35.02
N ASP A 270 3.83 -48.24 35.59
CA ASP A 270 2.76 -47.60 34.82
C ASP A 270 3.07 -46.12 34.59
N VAL A 271 3.76 -45.86 33.49
CA VAL A 271 4.20 -44.53 33.08
C VAL A 271 3.20 -43.92 32.09
N THR A 272 2.99 -42.60 32.14
CA THR A 272 2.16 -41.89 31.16
C THR A 272 2.73 -41.98 29.74
N ALA A 273 1.90 -41.71 28.74
CA ALA A 273 2.33 -41.73 27.33
C ALA A 273 3.43 -40.69 27.07
N LEU A 274 3.28 -39.47 27.60
CA LEU A 274 4.27 -38.40 27.43
C LEU A 274 5.61 -38.72 28.11
N ASN A 275 5.59 -39.29 29.31
CA ASN A 275 6.81 -39.74 29.98
C ASN A 275 7.48 -40.91 29.23
N SER A 276 6.68 -41.82 28.65
CA SER A 276 7.19 -42.91 27.81
C SER A 276 7.84 -42.37 26.53
N ALA A 277 7.23 -41.39 25.88
CA ALA A 277 7.80 -40.70 24.72
C ALA A 277 9.08 -39.93 25.09
N LEU A 278 9.12 -39.28 26.26
CA LEU A 278 10.32 -38.61 26.77
C LEU A 278 11.46 -39.61 26.97
N MET A 279 11.22 -40.76 27.61
CA MET A 279 12.23 -41.80 27.79
C MET A 279 12.79 -42.30 26.45
N ASN A 280 11.91 -42.53 25.46
CA ASN A 280 12.34 -42.94 24.12
C ASN A 280 13.18 -41.85 23.43
N ARG A 281 12.79 -40.58 23.57
CA ARG A 281 13.55 -39.45 23.02
C ARG A 281 14.94 -39.34 23.65
N LEU A 282 15.02 -39.53 24.96
CA LEU A 282 16.28 -39.51 25.71
C LEU A 282 17.18 -40.70 25.32
N SER A 283 16.64 -41.92 25.20
CA SER A 283 17.43 -43.10 24.87
C SER A 283 18.02 -43.08 23.45
N LEU A 284 17.38 -42.35 22.53
CA LEU A 284 17.88 -42.12 21.18
C LEU A 284 18.90 -40.97 21.10
N HIS A 285 19.07 -40.18 22.15
CA HIS A 285 19.93 -39.00 22.11
C HIS A 285 21.42 -39.36 22.26
N PRO A 286 22.33 -38.87 21.39
CA PRO A 286 23.74 -39.31 21.37
C PRO A 286 24.54 -39.08 22.65
N ALA A 287 24.14 -38.11 23.48
CA ALA A 287 24.81 -37.78 24.74
C ALA A 287 24.32 -38.62 25.94
N ILE A 288 23.20 -39.34 25.78
CA ILE A 288 22.58 -40.15 26.83
C ILE A 288 23.04 -41.60 26.69
N GLU A 289 23.38 -42.22 27.82
CA GLU A 289 23.79 -43.62 27.92
C GLU A 289 22.61 -44.49 28.36
N THR A 290 21.93 -44.10 29.44
CA THR A 290 20.78 -44.84 29.97
C THR A 290 19.66 -43.91 30.42
N THR A 291 18.43 -44.43 30.42
CA THR A 291 17.22 -43.71 30.86
C THR A 291 16.39 -44.59 31.78
N TRP A 292 15.84 -44.02 32.85
CA TRP A 292 14.95 -44.76 33.73
C TRP A 292 13.87 -43.85 34.32
N PHE A 293 12.78 -44.47 34.75
CA PHE A 293 11.70 -43.83 35.47
C PHE A 293 11.82 -44.16 36.96
N PHE A 294 11.69 -43.14 37.82
CA PHE A 294 11.71 -43.35 39.27
C PHE A 294 10.86 -42.30 39.98
N ASN A 295 10.00 -42.74 40.90
CA ASN A 295 9.18 -41.90 41.77
C ASN A 295 8.45 -40.75 41.05
N GLY A 296 7.84 -41.04 39.90
CA GLY A 296 7.08 -40.03 39.14
C GLY A 296 7.91 -39.15 38.20
N SER A 297 9.23 -39.32 38.15
CA SER A 297 10.14 -38.50 37.34
C SER A 297 10.94 -39.36 36.34
N VAL A 298 11.28 -38.76 35.20
CA VAL A 298 12.19 -39.35 34.21
C VAL A 298 13.60 -38.86 34.46
N PHE A 299 14.53 -39.80 34.53
CA PHE A 299 15.95 -39.54 34.68
C PHE A 299 16.71 -40.13 33.51
N ALA A 300 17.84 -39.51 33.19
CA ALA A 300 18.81 -40.08 32.27
C ALA A 300 20.24 -39.91 32.81
N GLN A 301 21.10 -40.83 32.41
CA GLN A 301 22.53 -40.78 32.65
C GLN A 301 23.24 -40.40 31.35
N THR A 302 24.05 -39.35 31.38
CA THR A 302 24.90 -38.99 30.23
C THR A 302 26.07 -39.97 30.12
N LYS A 303 26.72 -40.02 28.95
CA LYS A 303 27.97 -40.79 28.76
C LYS A 303 29.10 -40.37 29.71
N ASN A 304 29.00 -39.18 30.30
CA ASN A 304 29.90 -38.67 31.31
C ASN A 304 29.48 -39.08 32.73
N GLN A 305 28.58 -40.07 32.86
CA GLN A 305 28.04 -40.59 34.13
C GLN A 305 27.22 -39.57 34.94
N GLU A 306 26.79 -38.45 34.35
CA GLU A 306 25.97 -37.43 35.02
C GLU A 306 24.51 -37.87 35.06
N ARG A 307 23.85 -37.81 36.22
CA ARG A 307 22.43 -38.16 36.37
C ARG A 307 21.58 -36.90 36.42
N ILE A 308 20.67 -36.77 35.45
CA ILE A 308 19.90 -35.55 35.23
C ILE A 308 18.41 -35.90 35.16
N LYS A 309 17.57 -35.08 35.79
CA LYS A 309 16.11 -35.16 35.70
C LYS A 309 15.65 -34.36 34.48
N PHE A 310 14.68 -34.89 33.73
CA PHE A 310 14.10 -34.22 32.57
C PHE A 310 12.57 -34.12 32.70
N ASP A 311 12.02 -33.02 32.18
CA ASP A 311 10.59 -32.82 31.94
C ASP A 311 10.23 -33.03 30.45
N ILE A 312 8.93 -33.23 30.19
CA ILE A 312 8.37 -33.63 28.89
C ILE A 312 8.66 -32.66 27.73
N HIS A 313 8.90 -31.38 28.01
CA HIS A 313 9.14 -30.34 27.01
C HIS A 313 10.60 -29.84 26.98
N ASP A 314 11.49 -30.47 27.75
CA ASP A 314 12.85 -29.97 27.87
C ASP A 314 13.64 -30.14 26.57
N ASN A 315 14.44 -29.12 26.24
CA ASN A 315 15.49 -29.24 25.26
C ASN A 315 16.68 -29.97 25.91
N ILE A 316 16.99 -31.18 25.42
CA ILE A 316 17.96 -32.08 26.05
C ILE A 316 19.35 -31.43 26.12
N ASN A 317 19.78 -30.74 25.06
CA ASN A 317 21.09 -30.09 25.01
C ASN A 317 21.19 -28.92 25.99
N SER A 318 20.14 -28.09 26.07
CA SER A 318 20.08 -26.98 27.04
C SER A 318 20.21 -27.51 28.46
N VAL A 319 19.39 -28.50 28.84
CA VAL A 319 19.39 -29.05 30.20
C VAL A 319 20.74 -29.67 30.57
N ILE A 320 21.40 -30.38 29.64
CA ILE A 320 22.76 -30.92 29.88
C ILE A 320 23.78 -29.80 30.07
N SER A 321 23.72 -28.75 29.23
CA SER A 321 24.62 -27.60 29.32
C SER A 321 24.43 -26.86 30.65
N ASP A 322 23.19 -26.59 31.03
CA ASP A 322 22.84 -25.88 32.27
C ASP A 322 23.26 -26.69 33.51
N TYR A 323 23.07 -28.02 33.48
CA TYR A 323 23.53 -28.91 34.55
C TYR A 323 25.05 -28.83 34.75
N ARG A 324 25.83 -28.80 33.65
CA ARG A 324 27.29 -28.69 33.70
C ARG A 324 27.75 -27.32 34.18
N ALA A 325 27.13 -26.25 33.68
CA ALA A 325 27.44 -24.89 34.09
C ALA A 325 27.22 -24.67 35.60
N ASN A 326 26.18 -25.30 36.16
CA ASN A 326 25.87 -25.20 37.59
C ASN A 326 26.79 -26.06 38.48
N ARG A 327 27.46 -27.09 37.94
CA ARG A 327 28.37 -27.95 38.71
C ARG A 327 29.80 -27.41 38.78
N SER A 328 30.17 -26.54 37.85
CA SER A 328 31.50 -25.89 37.81
C SER A 328 31.60 -24.64 38.71
N LYS A 329 30.51 -24.23 39.35
CA LYS A 329 30.47 -23.14 40.34
C LYS A 329 30.62 -23.70 41.75
#